data_AF-A0A3B3QQH6-F1
#
_entry.id   AF-A0A3B3QQH6-F1
#
_cell.length_a   1.000
_cell.length_b   1.000
_cell.length_c   1.000
_cell.angle_alpha   90.00
_cell.angle_beta   90.00
_cell.angle_gamma   90.00
#
_symmetry.space_group_name_H-M   'P 1'
#
loop_
_entity.id
_entity.type
_entity.pdbx_description
1 polymer ?
#
loop_
_entity_poly.entity_id
_entity_poly.type
_entity_poly.pdbx_seq_one_letter_code
_entity_poly.pdbx_strand_id
1 'polypeptide(L)'
;MAGRLQGRREGQETGPNRDANTLLSSPAWLRVNGLKASKLTLPQVLAQIGFRQREDYVPSLGRSVCSQYAGGLFTRVGKNGSVYNVSTPAPSELCERLDQKARLFRYRLAWLTSGSRQIFGVIQERSAALVLDFGAASAGQFRLGQSSVCMVIKEQVSQIAWFNLIRPGPVAELWQGVAECTSPTNIDAAVAWVWGLCPAKSSPSYTANALLAATGDPKLEAVYLFVVGDCKVDTARLLKTRRMKNAQPIHCVSFNARREETIKRLKELSHHTAGRFHAFAEMSLFEDVSHDSGEGDHGIASRQMSLMPIGGLPPGEVVREDVFLVWREMQDALTSRAEIQELLQELNATVTPAGRVIHEDKEIYRTAILPLEHLKPVFRHGCTAGVSGTRR
;
A
#
# COMPACT_ATOMS: atom_id res chain seq x y z
N MET A 1 -3.68 -21.79 -50.01
CA MET A 1 -2.20 -21.75 -50.09
C MET A 1 -1.69 -20.51 -49.38
N ALA A 2 -0.60 -20.67 -48.62
CA ALA A 2 0.37 -19.71 -48.04
C ALA A 2 0.00 -18.20 -47.94
N GLY A 3 0.23 -17.50 -46.83
CA GLY A 3 1.15 -17.81 -45.74
C GLY A 3 1.01 -16.88 -44.53
N ARG A 4 1.39 -17.44 -43.38
CA ARG A 4 1.56 -16.78 -42.08
C ARG A 4 2.58 -15.66 -42.15
N LEU A 5 2.27 -14.52 -41.54
CA LEU A 5 3.27 -13.67 -40.90
C LEU A 5 2.93 -13.59 -39.41
N GLN A 6 3.56 -14.48 -38.67
CA GLN A 6 3.51 -14.59 -37.23
C GLN A 6 4.55 -13.61 -36.69
N GLY A 7 4.11 -12.40 -36.39
CA GLY A 7 4.91 -11.44 -35.62
C GLY A 7 5.02 -11.93 -34.18
N ARG A 8 6.08 -12.68 -33.90
CA ARG A 8 6.55 -12.97 -32.54
C ARG A 8 6.72 -11.66 -31.79
N ARG A 9 5.87 -11.40 -30.78
CA ARG A 9 6.21 -10.47 -29.70
C ARG A 9 7.24 -11.18 -28.80
N GLU A 10 8.50 -11.00 -29.13
CA GLU A 10 9.62 -11.30 -28.23
C GLU A 10 9.62 -10.26 -27.09
N GLY A 11 9.86 -10.72 -25.85
CA GLY A 11 10.15 -9.85 -24.71
C GLY A 11 8.99 -9.55 -23.76
N GLN A 12 8.17 -10.54 -23.38
CA GLN A 12 7.37 -10.41 -22.16
C GLN A 12 8.31 -10.64 -20.98
N GLU A 13 8.83 -9.57 -20.36
CA GLU A 13 9.68 -9.64 -19.16
C GLU A 13 8.97 -10.45 -18.07
N THR A 14 9.36 -11.71 -17.90
CA THR A 14 9.04 -12.53 -16.74
C THR A 14 9.97 -12.12 -15.60
N GLY A 15 9.76 -10.91 -15.07
CA GLY A 15 10.52 -10.37 -13.96
C GLY A 15 9.73 -10.38 -12.63
N PRO A 16 10.42 -10.27 -11.48
CA PRO A 16 9.84 -10.17 -10.13
C PRO A 16 8.85 -9.01 -9.92
N ASN A 17 8.69 -8.14 -10.93
CA ASN A 17 7.76 -7.03 -10.98
C ASN A 17 6.29 -7.49 -11.14
N ARG A 18 6.02 -8.64 -11.78
CA ARG A 18 4.63 -9.12 -11.99
C ARG A 18 3.93 -9.48 -10.69
N ASP A 19 4.60 -10.20 -9.80
CA ASP A 19 4.01 -10.65 -8.54
C ASP A 19 3.69 -9.47 -7.62
N ALA A 20 4.51 -8.42 -7.67
CA ALA A 20 4.32 -7.19 -6.90
C ALA A 20 3.12 -6.35 -7.37
N ASN A 21 2.63 -6.50 -8.61
CA ASN A 21 1.71 -5.55 -9.24
C ASN A 21 0.26 -6.05 -9.31
N THR A 22 -0.13 -7.00 -8.47
CA THR A 22 -1.49 -7.57 -8.45
C THR A 22 -2.47 -6.72 -7.65
N LEU A 23 -3.74 -6.65 -8.07
CA LEU A 23 -4.81 -5.91 -7.36
C LEU A 23 -5.29 -6.59 -6.05
N LEU A 24 -4.51 -7.51 -5.50
CA LEU A 24 -4.81 -8.14 -4.22
C LEU A 24 -4.64 -7.15 -3.07
N SER A 25 -5.44 -7.32 -2.00
CA SER A 25 -5.19 -6.63 -0.75
C SER A 25 -3.83 -7.03 -0.17
N SER A 26 -3.14 -6.13 0.53
CA SER A 26 -1.84 -6.46 1.17
C SER A 26 -1.90 -7.71 2.07
N PRO A 27 -2.94 -7.93 2.90
CA PRO A 27 -3.09 -9.18 3.64
C PRO A 27 -3.20 -10.43 2.74
N ALA A 28 -3.99 -10.36 1.66
CA ALA A 28 -4.13 -11.48 0.73
C ALA A 28 -2.82 -11.74 -0.03
N TRP A 29 -2.14 -10.68 -0.44
CA TRP A 29 -0.85 -10.75 -1.14
C TRP A 29 0.25 -11.33 -0.25
N LEU A 30 0.35 -10.89 1.02
CA LEU A 30 1.30 -11.40 2.01
C LEU A 30 1.03 -12.86 2.40
N ARG A 31 -0.22 -13.35 2.27
CA ARG A 31 -0.52 -14.77 2.47
C ARG A 31 0.21 -15.68 1.48
N VAL A 32 0.48 -15.17 0.28
CA VAL A 32 1.20 -15.90 -0.77
C VAL A 32 2.69 -15.54 -0.76
N ASN A 33 3.01 -14.25 -0.62
CA ASN A 33 4.36 -13.72 -0.82
C ASN A 33 5.14 -13.48 0.47
N GLY A 34 4.50 -13.51 1.64
CA GLY A 34 5.08 -13.21 2.94
C GLY A 34 6.15 -14.21 3.38
N LEU A 35 6.90 -13.83 4.42
CA LEU A 35 7.96 -14.63 5.01
C LEU A 35 7.43 -15.95 5.56
N LYS A 36 6.29 -15.91 6.25
CA LYS A 36 5.65 -17.11 6.81
C LYS A 36 5.32 -18.13 5.72
N ALA A 37 4.72 -17.68 4.61
CA ALA A 37 4.38 -18.53 3.46
C ALA A 37 5.62 -19.14 2.81
N SER A 38 6.73 -18.39 2.82
CA SER A 38 8.00 -18.78 2.23
C SER A 38 8.91 -19.55 3.19
N LYS A 39 8.44 -19.84 4.42
CA LYS A 39 9.22 -20.45 5.50
C LYS A 39 10.50 -19.67 5.86
N LEU A 40 10.44 -18.34 5.81
CA LEU A 40 11.58 -17.45 6.03
C LEU A 40 11.45 -16.59 7.30
N THR A 41 10.46 -16.86 8.17
CA THR A 41 10.47 -16.25 9.51
C THR A 41 11.65 -16.80 10.31
N LEU A 42 12.23 -16.00 11.20
CA LEU A 42 13.37 -16.43 12.02
C LEU A 42 13.16 -17.81 12.69
N PRO A 43 12.04 -18.11 13.38
CA PRO A 43 11.84 -19.44 13.97
C PRO A 43 11.83 -20.57 12.93
N GLN A 44 11.25 -20.34 11.75
CA GLN A 44 11.23 -21.32 10.66
C GLN A 44 12.61 -21.52 10.05
N VAL A 45 13.41 -20.45 9.95
CA VAL A 45 14.78 -20.55 9.47
C VAL A 45 15.65 -21.29 10.49
N LEU A 46 15.55 -20.95 11.77
CA LEU A 46 16.25 -21.66 12.84
C LEU A 46 15.92 -23.16 12.86
N ALA A 47 14.65 -23.52 12.59
CA ALA A 47 14.22 -24.91 12.45
C ALA A 47 14.68 -25.60 11.16
N GLN A 48 15.06 -24.85 10.12
CA GLN A 48 15.64 -25.41 8.89
C GLN A 48 17.13 -25.68 9.04
N ILE A 49 17.85 -24.78 9.71
CA ILE A 49 19.30 -24.89 9.88
C ILE A 49 19.69 -25.74 11.10
N GLY A 50 18.74 -26.07 11.97
CA GLY A 50 19.02 -26.74 13.22
C GLY A 50 17.78 -27.12 14.03
N PHE A 51 18.00 -27.48 15.29
CA PHE A 51 16.95 -27.86 16.22
C PHE A 51 17.15 -27.22 17.58
N ARG A 52 16.05 -26.81 18.22
CA ARG A 52 16.07 -26.22 19.57
C ARG A 52 16.41 -27.29 20.61
N GLN A 53 17.34 -26.97 21.51
CA GLN A 53 17.62 -27.79 22.68
C GLN A 53 16.41 -27.74 23.63
N ARG A 54 15.95 -28.92 24.05
CA ARG A 54 14.91 -29.07 25.07
C ARG A 54 15.55 -29.44 26.40
N GLU A 55 15.09 -28.80 27.46
CA GLU A 55 15.32 -29.20 28.83
C GLU A 55 14.05 -29.85 29.35
N ASP A 56 14.17 -31.07 29.84
CA ASP A 56 13.07 -31.80 30.45
C ASP A 56 13.41 -32.04 31.93
N TYR A 57 12.44 -31.78 32.81
CA TYR A 57 12.59 -32.06 34.24
C TYR A 57 12.47 -33.55 34.49
N VAL A 58 13.46 -34.14 35.15
CA VAL A 58 13.46 -35.56 35.49
C VAL A 58 13.25 -35.69 37.01
N PRO A 59 12.04 -36.11 37.46
CA PRO A 59 11.71 -36.17 38.89
C PRO A 59 12.63 -37.05 39.71
N SER A 60 13.09 -38.17 39.14
CA SER A 60 14.02 -39.09 39.80
C SER A 60 15.42 -38.52 40.02
N LEU A 61 15.81 -37.48 39.26
CA LEU A 61 17.09 -36.78 39.41
C LEU A 61 16.94 -35.45 40.16
N GLY A 62 15.70 -35.02 40.45
CA GLY A 62 15.40 -33.73 41.09
C GLY A 62 15.84 -32.50 40.29
N ARG A 63 16.18 -32.65 39.00
CA ARG A 63 16.75 -31.58 38.17
C ARG A 63 16.28 -31.64 36.72
N SER A 64 16.33 -30.49 36.06
CA SER A 64 16.21 -30.41 34.60
C SER A 64 17.46 -30.96 33.94
N VAL A 65 17.28 -31.78 32.91
CA VAL A 65 18.37 -32.32 32.10
C VAL A 65 18.13 -31.99 30.63
N CYS A 66 19.20 -31.72 29.91
CA CYS A 66 19.18 -31.57 28.47
C CYS A 66 19.87 -32.77 27.81
N SER A 67 19.54 -33.00 26.54
CA SER A 67 20.22 -34.03 25.75
C SER A 67 21.73 -33.78 25.69
N GLN A 68 22.51 -34.80 26.07
CA GLN A 68 23.97 -34.79 26.00
C GLN A 68 24.53 -35.42 24.72
N TYR A 69 23.71 -36.12 23.91
CA TYR A 69 24.19 -36.79 22.69
C TYR A 69 24.77 -35.80 21.68
N ALA A 70 24.38 -34.53 21.74
CA ALA A 70 24.80 -33.46 20.84
C ALA A 70 26.06 -32.70 21.30
N GLY A 71 26.69 -33.09 22.42
CA GLY A 71 27.88 -32.42 22.94
C GLY A 71 29.03 -32.45 21.94
N GLY A 72 29.46 -31.29 21.44
CA GLY A 72 30.56 -31.14 20.47
C GLY A 72 30.22 -31.52 19.02
N LEU A 73 29.02 -32.03 18.75
CA LEU A 73 28.58 -32.44 17.40
C LEU A 73 27.97 -31.29 16.58
N PHE A 74 27.40 -30.31 17.26
CA PHE A 74 26.74 -29.17 16.62
C PHE A 74 27.19 -27.87 17.29
N THR A 75 27.37 -26.82 16.50
CA THR A 75 27.58 -25.49 17.05
C THR A 75 26.28 -25.00 17.70
N ARG A 76 26.40 -24.48 18.92
CA ARG A 76 25.27 -24.00 19.72
C ARG A 76 25.14 -22.50 19.57
N VAL A 77 23.92 -22.05 19.33
CA VAL A 77 23.56 -20.63 19.22
C VAL A 77 22.51 -20.29 20.27
N GLY A 78 22.76 -19.26 21.07
CA GLY A 78 21.80 -18.73 22.04
C GLY A 78 21.00 -17.57 21.46
N LYS A 79 19.67 -17.66 21.47
CA LYS A 79 18.80 -16.56 21.02
C LYS A 79 17.49 -16.51 21.80
N ASN A 80 17.13 -15.33 22.32
CA ASN A 80 15.92 -15.08 23.09
C ASN A 80 15.70 -16.11 24.22
N GLY A 81 16.77 -16.43 24.97
CA GLY A 81 16.73 -17.41 26.06
C GLY A 81 16.59 -18.88 25.62
N SER A 82 16.66 -19.18 24.32
CA SER A 82 16.64 -20.53 23.77
C SER A 82 17.98 -20.89 23.14
N VAL A 83 18.42 -22.14 23.28
CA VAL A 83 19.64 -22.66 22.63
C VAL A 83 19.26 -23.53 21.44
N TYR A 84 19.91 -23.31 20.29
CA TYR A 84 19.71 -24.06 19.06
C TYR A 84 21.01 -24.78 18.67
N ASN A 85 20.90 -26.04 18.27
CA ASN A 85 21.99 -26.81 17.67
C ASN A 85 21.91 -26.66 16.15
N VAL A 86 22.93 -26.07 15.52
CA VAL A 86 22.97 -25.82 14.07
C VAL A 86 23.60 -27.03 13.36
N SER A 87 22.89 -27.57 12.37
CA SER A 87 23.19 -28.84 11.69
C SER A 87 23.57 -28.69 10.21
N THR A 88 23.23 -27.57 9.55
CA THR A 88 23.47 -27.41 8.10
C THR A 88 24.15 -26.08 7.75
N PRO A 89 25.20 -26.09 6.91
CA PRO A 89 25.84 -24.88 6.39
C PRO A 89 25.24 -24.47 5.02
N ALA A 90 23.92 -24.29 4.90
CA ALA A 90 23.30 -23.58 3.75
C ALA A 90 22.83 -22.12 4.03
N PRO A 91 23.67 -21.24 4.59
CA PRO A 91 23.26 -19.92 5.03
C PRO A 91 23.25 -18.81 3.99
N SER A 92 24.16 -18.87 3.01
CA SER A 92 24.20 -17.89 1.93
C SER A 92 22.89 -17.91 1.15
N GLU A 93 22.37 -19.10 0.86
CA GLU A 93 21.08 -19.30 0.19
C GLU A 93 19.92 -18.69 1.00
N LEU A 94 19.91 -18.85 2.33
CA LEU A 94 18.86 -18.25 3.18
C LEU A 94 18.93 -16.72 3.21
N CYS A 95 20.13 -16.17 3.32
CA CYS A 95 20.35 -14.72 3.23
C CYS A 95 19.92 -14.18 1.86
N GLU A 96 20.27 -14.86 0.77
CA GLU A 96 19.86 -14.51 -0.59
C GLU A 96 18.33 -14.56 -0.77
N ARG A 97 17.67 -15.60 -0.25
CA ARG A 97 16.20 -15.71 -0.28
C ARG A 97 15.53 -14.59 0.51
N LEU A 98 16.09 -14.19 1.66
CA LEU A 98 15.60 -13.04 2.44
C LEU A 98 15.82 -11.72 1.70
N ASP A 99 16.98 -11.54 1.04
CA ASP A 99 17.27 -10.39 0.19
C ASP A 99 16.29 -10.30 -0.99
N GLN A 100 15.99 -11.43 -1.64
CA GLN A 100 14.99 -11.50 -2.71
C GLN A 100 13.60 -11.10 -2.20
N LYS A 101 13.19 -11.55 -1.01
CA LYS A 101 11.93 -11.14 -0.40
C LYS A 101 11.89 -9.67 -0.03
N ALA A 102 12.96 -9.14 0.57
CA ALA A 102 13.06 -7.72 0.86
C ALA A 102 12.91 -6.88 -0.42
N ARG A 103 13.54 -7.28 -1.54
CA ARG A 103 13.37 -6.63 -2.85
C ARG A 103 11.93 -6.71 -3.35
N LEU A 104 11.29 -7.88 -3.27
CA LEU A 104 9.89 -8.05 -3.67
C LEU A 104 8.95 -7.12 -2.86
N PHE A 105 9.16 -7.02 -1.55
CA PHE A 105 8.39 -6.11 -0.71
C PHE A 105 8.65 -4.64 -1.05
N ARG A 106 9.88 -4.26 -1.40
CA ARG A 106 10.20 -2.90 -1.90
C ARG A 106 9.45 -2.61 -3.20
N TYR A 107 9.42 -3.53 -4.15
CA TYR A 107 8.66 -3.36 -5.39
C TYR A 107 7.16 -3.23 -5.10
N ARG A 108 6.62 -4.05 -4.20
CA ARG A 108 5.22 -3.96 -3.78
C ARG A 108 4.90 -2.62 -3.12
N LEU A 109 5.78 -2.11 -2.25
CA LEU A 109 5.62 -0.78 -1.64
C LEU A 109 5.61 0.31 -2.70
N ALA A 110 6.59 0.32 -3.61
CA ALA A 110 6.65 1.27 -4.71
C ALA A 110 5.40 1.21 -5.58
N TRP A 111 4.87 0.00 -5.83
CA TRP A 111 3.59 -0.16 -6.52
C TRP A 111 2.43 0.45 -5.71
N LEU A 112 2.26 0.11 -4.43
CA LEU A 112 1.18 0.63 -3.59
C LEU A 112 1.18 2.17 -3.46
N THR A 113 2.34 2.80 -3.56
CA THR A 113 2.54 4.25 -3.37
C THR A 113 2.82 5.02 -4.66
N SER A 114 2.50 4.47 -5.84
CA SER A 114 2.72 5.13 -7.14
C SER A 114 1.42 5.37 -7.90
N GLY A 115 1.45 6.37 -8.80
CA GLY A 115 0.35 6.65 -9.73
C GLY A 115 -0.96 6.97 -9.01
N SER A 116 -2.06 6.53 -9.60
CA SER A 116 -3.41 6.66 -9.02
C SER A 116 -3.55 6.00 -7.66
N ARG A 117 -2.75 4.98 -7.32
CA ARG A 117 -2.84 4.29 -6.02
C ARG A 117 -2.39 5.18 -4.86
N GLN A 118 -1.51 6.15 -5.10
CA GLN A 118 -1.15 7.14 -4.10
C GLN A 118 -2.33 8.07 -3.76
N ILE A 119 -3.11 8.44 -4.79
CA ILE A 119 -4.21 9.41 -4.68
C ILE A 119 -5.50 8.78 -4.21
N PHE A 120 -5.79 7.57 -4.70
CA PHE A 120 -7.10 6.93 -4.58
C PHE A 120 -7.08 5.69 -3.68
N GLY A 121 -5.89 5.18 -3.36
CA GLY A 121 -5.73 3.83 -2.82
C GLY A 121 -5.88 2.77 -3.92
N VAL A 122 -5.92 1.50 -3.50
CA VAL A 122 -6.06 0.35 -4.40
C VAL A 122 -7.52 -0.08 -4.51
N ILE A 123 -8.02 -0.18 -5.74
CA ILE A 123 -9.28 -0.87 -6.06
C ILE A 123 -9.03 -2.37 -6.01
N GLN A 124 -9.75 -3.08 -5.14
CA GLN A 124 -9.52 -4.51 -4.86
C GLN A 124 -10.62 -5.41 -5.44
N GLU A 125 -11.76 -4.82 -5.77
CA GLU A 125 -12.96 -5.48 -6.24
C GLU A 125 -12.92 -5.70 -7.75
N ARG A 126 -13.63 -6.73 -8.24
CA ARG A 126 -13.76 -7.00 -9.68
C ARG A 126 -14.83 -6.15 -10.34
N SER A 127 -15.73 -5.54 -9.57
CA SER A 127 -16.72 -4.61 -10.09
C SER A 127 -16.99 -3.46 -9.12
N ALA A 128 -16.91 -2.22 -9.60
CA ALA A 128 -17.04 -1.05 -8.74
C ALA A 128 -17.63 0.17 -9.44
N ALA A 129 -18.42 0.96 -8.71
CA ALA A 129 -18.82 2.30 -9.17
C ALA A 129 -18.02 3.40 -8.48
N LEU A 130 -17.71 4.47 -9.21
CA LEU A 130 -17.09 5.68 -8.64
C LEU A 130 -18.15 6.78 -8.57
N VAL A 131 -18.48 7.22 -7.36
CA VAL A 131 -19.33 8.39 -7.10
C VAL A 131 -18.43 9.61 -6.92
N LEU A 132 -18.53 10.58 -7.83
CA LEU A 132 -17.59 11.70 -7.95
C LEU A 132 -18.18 13.01 -7.41
N ASP A 133 -17.91 13.31 -6.14
CA ASP A 133 -18.38 14.52 -5.47
C ASP A 133 -17.36 15.66 -5.54
N PHE A 134 -17.57 16.57 -6.49
CA PHE A 134 -16.71 17.74 -6.70
C PHE A 134 -17.25 19.03 -6.07
N GLY A 135 -18.39 19.02 -5.37
CA GLY A 135 -19.14 20.27 -5.19
C GLY A 135 -18.63 21.22 -4.11
N ALA A 136 -17.50 20.90 -3.46
CA ALA A 136 -16.75 21.83 -2.60
C ALA A 136 -15.42 22.29 -3.22
N ALA A 137 -15.12 21.88 -4.45
CA ALA A 137 -13.83 22.15 -5.09
C ALA A 137 -13.75 23.59 -5.63
N SER A 138 -12.60 24.24 -5.46
CA SER A 138 -12.23 25.40 -6.29
C SER A 138 -12.06 24.99 -7.76
N ALA A 139 -12.03 25.93 -8.69
CA ALA A 139 -11.82 25.62 -10.11
C ALA A 139 -10.52 24.80 -10.37
N GLY A 140 -9.44 25.14 -9.67
CA GLY A 140 -8.18 24.39 -9.73
C GLY A 140 -8.31 22.97 -9.16
N GLN A 141 -8.89 22.83 -7.95
CA GLN A 141 -9.13 21.53 -7.35
C GLN A 141 -10.09 20.66 -8.17
N PHE A 142 -11.07 21.28 -8.83
CA PHE A 142 -11.98 20.59 -9.74
C PHE A 142 -11.20 19.93 -10.88
N ARG A 143 -10.37 20.69 -11.60
CA ARG A 143 -9.52 20.20 -12.70
C ARG A 143 -8.54 19.12 -12.25
N LEU A 144 -7.95 19.28 -11.07
CA LEU A 144 -7.01 18.32 -10.51
C LEU A 144 -7.71 17.02 -10.11
N GLY A 145 -8.85 17.11 -9.45
CA GLY A 145 -9.69 15.96 -9.10
C GLY A 145 -10.16 15.23 -10.34
N GLN A 146 -10.57 15.97 -11.36
CA GLN A 146 -10.82 15.47 -12.71
C GLN A 146 -9.62 14.63 -13.20
N SER A 147 -8.41 15.21 -13.21
CA SER A 147 -7.21 14.56 -13.76
C SER A 147 -6.87 13.28 -13.02
N SER A 148 -7.03 13.33 -11.69
CA SER A 148 -6.83 12.21 -10.78
C SER A 148 -7.80 11.06 -11.08
N VAL A 149 -9.09 11.34 -11.28
CA VAL A 149 -10.09 10.33 -11.62
C VAL A 149 -9.79 9.68 -12.98
N CYS A 150 -9.41 10.47 -14.00
CA CYS A 150 -9.01 9.93 -15.29
C CYS A 150 -7.81 8.98 -15.19
N MET A 151 -6.84 9.29 -14.32
CA MET A 151 -5.72 8.39 -14.06
C MET A 151 -6.16 7.11 -13.33
N VAL A 152 -7.05 7.21 -12.34
CA VAL A 152 -7.65 6.04 -11.67
C VAL A 152 -8.36 5.13 -12.67
N ILE A 153 -9.12 5.72 -13.61
CA ILE A 153 -9.82 4.96 -14.63
C ILE A 153 -8.83 4.19 -15.52
N LYS A 154 -7.81 4.88 -16.03
CA LYS A 154 -6.81 4.29 -16.94
C LYS A 154 -5.92 3.26 -16.27
N GLU A 155 -5.53 3.46 -15.02
CA GLU A 155 -4.57 2.59 -14.34
C GLU A 155 -5.21 1.44 -13.56
N GLN A 156 -6.39 1.66 -12.96
CA GLN A 156 -7.01 0.68 -12.04
C GLN A 156 -8.35 0.16 -12.57
N VAL A 157 -9.27 1.04 -12.99
CA VAL A 157 -10.59 0.59 -13.48
C VAL A 157 -10.46 -0.23 -14.77
N SER A 158 -9.48 0.08 -15.62
CA SER A 158 -9.14 -0.71 -16.81
C SER A 158 -8.75 -2.17 -16.52
N GLN A 159 -8.50 -2.52 -15.25
CA GLN A 159 -8.11 -3.85 -14.82
C GLN A 159 -9.22 -4.62 -14.07
N ILE A 160 -10.37 -4.00 -13.81
CA ILE A 160 -11.53 -4.66 -13.20
C ILE A 160 -12.53 -5.08 -14.28
N ALA A 161 -13.47 -5.97 -13.96
CA ALA A 161 -14.39 -6.55 -14.95
C ALA A 161 -15.56 -5.62 -15.32
N TRP A 162 -16.14 -4.92 -14.34
CA TRP A 162 -17.30 -4.05 -14.55
C TRP A 162 -17.17 -2.74 -13.78
N PHE A 163 -17.65 -1.64 -14.36
CA PHE A 163 -17.64 -0.37 -13.66
C PHE A 163 -18.76 0.57 -14.07
N ASN A 164 -18.99 1.60 -13.25
CA ASN A 164 -19.81 2.74 -13.62
C ASN A 164 -19.29 4.03 -12.96
N LEU A 165 -19.69 5.18 -13.47
CA LEU A 165 -19.39 6.49 -12.90
C LEU A 165 -20.70 7.23 -12.63
N ILE A 166 -20.78 7.87 -11.46
CA ILE A 166 -21.96 8.61 -11.04
C ILE A 166 -21.53 9.93 -10.45
N ARG A 167 -22.14 11.00 -10.91
CA ARG A 167 -21.96 12.32 -10.35
C ARG A 167 -23.19 12.72 -9.53
N PRO A 168 -23.02 13.09 -8.24
CA PRO A 168 -24.10 13.64 -7.44
C PRO A 168 -24.68 14.93 -8.03
N GLY A 169 -26.01 15.02 -8.03
CA GLY A 169 -26.78 16.19 -8.44
C GLY A 169 -28.24 16.12 -7.96
N PRO A 170 -29.07 17.14 -8.25
CA PRO A 170 -30.51 17.09 -7.99
C PRO A 170 -31.16 15.85 -8.61
N VAL A 171 -30.77 15.55 -9.85
CA VAL A 171 -30.88 14.25 -10.49
C VAL A 171 -29.45 13.77 -10.68
N ALA A 172 -29.14 12.55 -10.25
CA ALA A 172 -27.79 12.01 -10.41
C ALA A 172 -27.47 11.88 -11.91
N GLU A 173 -26.29 12.35 -12.30
CA GLU A 173 -25.78 12.17 -13.66
C GLU A 173 -24.99 10.86 -13.70
N LEU A 174 -25.50 9.86 -14.41
CA LEU A 174 -24.84 8.58 -14.58
C LEU A 174 -24.09 8.57 -15.92
N TRP A 175 -22.87 8.04 -15.94
CA TRP A 175 -22.18 7.76 -17.21
C TRP A 175 -22.95 6.70 -18.01
N GLN A 176 -23.39 5.63 -17.34
CA GLN A 176 -24.24 4.57 -17.90
C GLN A 176 -25.35 4.20 -16.93
N GLY A 177 -26.48 3.70 -17.43
CA GLY A 177 -27.63 3.35 -16.59
C GLY A 177 -27.34 2.24 -15.57
N VAL A 178 -26.43 1.32 -15.89
CA VAL A 178 -25.96 0.21 -15.04
C VAL A 178 -24.46 -0.02 -15.28
N ALA A 179 -23.83 -0.89 -14.48
CA ALA A 179 -22.44 -1.25 -14.66
C ALA A 179 -22.18 -1.89 -16.04
N GLU A 180 -21.18 -1.33 -16.72
CA GLU A 180 -20.71 -1.74 -18.04
C GLU A 180 -19.40 -2.53 -17.95
N CYS A 181 -19.17 -3.39 -18.94
CA CYS A 181 -17.94 -4.18 -18.98
C CYS A 181 -16.74 -3.30 -19.32
N THR A 182 -15.58 -3.66 -18.78
CA THR A 182 -14.34 -2.97 -19.12
C THR A 182 -13.88 -3.33 -20.53
N SER A 183 -13.74 -2.31 -21.38
CA SER A 183 -13.17 -2.39 -22.72
C SER A 183 -12.42 -1.10 -23.04
N PRO A 184 -11.46 -1.08 -24.00
CA PRO A 184 -10.76 0.15 -24.38
C PRO A 184 -11.73 1.29 -24.74
N THR A 185 -12.78 0.99 -25.51
CA THR A 185 -13.83 1.95 -25.89
C THR A 185 -14.57 2.51 -24.69
N ASN A 186 -14.96 1.65 -23.73
CA ASN A 186 -15.67 2.08 -22.53
C ASN A 186 -14.77 2.90 -21.60
N ILE A 187 -13.49 2.57 -21.51
CA ILE A 187 -12.49 3.34 -20.75
C ILE A 187 -12.30 4.74 -21.35
N ASP A 188 -12.15 4.85 -22.68
CA ASP A 188 -12.01 6.15 -23.34
C ASP A 188 -13.28 6.99 -23.23
N ALA A 189 -14.46 6.38 -23.39
CA ALA A 189 -15.75 7.04 -23.21
C ALA A 189 -15.96 7.54 -21.77
N ALA A 190 -15.57 6.74 -20.78
CA ALA A 190 -15.65 7.11 -19.36
C ALA A 190 -14.70 8.29 -19.04
N VAL A 191 -13.48 8.26 -19.56
CA VAL A 191 -12.51 9.38 -19.44
C VAL A 191 -13.07 10.65 -20.09
N ALA A 192 -13.64 10.54 -21.30
CA ALA A 192 -14.27 11.68 -21.98
C ALA A 192 -15.46 12.24 -21.19
N TRP A 193 -16.27 11.36 -20.59
CA TRP A 193 -17.40 11.77 -19.75
C TRP A 193 -16.92 12.55 -18.51
N VAL A 194 -15.88 12.07 -17.81
CA VAL A 194 -15.28 12.81 -16.69
C VAL A 194 -14.75 14.17 -17.14
N TRP A 195 -14.16 14.27 -18.34
CA TRP A 195 -13.66 15.52 -18.93
C TRP A 195 -14.76 16.51 -19.29
N GLY A 196 -15.92 16.01 -19.69
CA GLY A 196 -17.10 16.82 -20.01
C GLY A 196 -17.80 17.41 -18.78
N LEU A 197 -17.48 16.97 -17.56
CA LEU A 197 -18.11 17.50 -16.35
C LEU A 197 -17.76 18.98 -16.12
N CYS A 198 -18.78 19.81 -15.89
CA CYS A 198 -18.63 21.21 -15.45
C CYS A 198 -18.73 21.33 -13.93
N PRO A 199 -18.16 22.33 -13.25
CA PRO A 199 -18.37 22.55 -11.82
C PRO A 199 -19.86 22.67 -11.46
N ALA A 200 -20.29 22.00 -10.38
CA ALA A 200 -21.67 22.11 -9.87
C ALA A 200 -21.70 22.07 -8.35
N LYS A 201 -22.79 22.59 -7.77
CA LYS A 201 -23.00 22.57 -6.32
C LYS A 201 -23.27 21.15 -5.84
N SER A 202 -22.68 20.78 -4.71
CA SER A 202 -23.00 19.53 -4.00
C SER A 202 -23.89 19.78 -2.78
N SER A 203 -24.62 18.75 -2.39
CA SER A 203 -25.44 18.68 -1.19
C SER A 203 -25.36 17.24 -0.64
N PRO A 204 -25.36 17.04 0.69
CA PRO A 204 -25.36 15.70 1.28
C PRO A 204 -26.49 14.79 0.76
N SER A 205 -27.64 15.37 0.43
CA SER A 205 -28.77 14.65 -0.15
C SER A 205 -28.48 14.15 -1.57
N TYR A 206 -27.74 14.91 -2.37
CA TYR A 206 -27.35 14.53 -3.73
C TYR A 206 -26.34 13.39 -3.68
N THR A 207 -25.35 13.48 -2.80
CA THR A 207 -24.36 12.42 -2.59
C THR A 207 -25.04 11.15 -2.07
N ALA A 208 -25.98 11.26 -1.13
CA ALA A 208 -26.75 10.11 -0.64
C ALA A 208 -27.58 9.45 -1.76
N ASN A 209 -28.23 10.23 -2.63
CA ASN A 209 -28.97 9.71 -3.79
C ASN A 209 -28.05 8.95 -4.76
N ALA A 210 -26.89 9.51 -5.07
CA ALA A 210 -25.91 8.88 -5.95
C ALA A 210 -25.39 7.55 -5.37
N LEU A 211 -25.12 7.50 -4.07
CA LEU A 211 -24.71 6.28 -3.38
C LEU A 211 -25.83 5.22 -3.36
N LEU A 212 -27.08 5.63 -3.17
CA LEU A 212 -28.23 4.72 -3.27
C LEU A 212 -28.41 4.16 -4.68
N ALA A 213 -28.23 5.00 -5.71
CA ALA A 213 -28.27 4.54 -7.10
C ALA A 213 -27.13 3.55 -7.39
N ALA A 214 -25.91 3.86 -6.95
CA ALA A 214 -24.76 2.98 -7.10
C ALA A 214 -24.98 1.64 -6.41
N THR A 215 -25.35 1.67 -5.12
CA THR A 215 -25.53 0.45 -4.34
C THR A 215 -26.76 -0.36 -4.74
N GLY A 216 -27.66 0.19 -5.53
CA GLY A 216 -28.81 -0.51 -6.10
C GLY A 216 -28.43 -1.48 -7.23
N ASP A 217 -27.25 -1.34 -7.83
CA ASP A 217 -26.80 -2.22 -8.92
C ASP A 217 -26.21 -3.53 -8.35
N PRO A 218 -26.84 -4.69 -8.58
CA PRO A 218 -26.38 -5.97 -8.06
C PRO A 218 -25.08 -6.47 -8.72
N LYS A 219 -24.65 -5.89 -9.86
CA LYS A 219 -23.39 -6.27 -10.52
C LYS A 219 -22.16 -5.75 -9.79
N LEU A 220 -22.32 -4.71 -8.96
CA LEU A 220 -21.20 -4.06 -8.27
C LEU A 220 -20.82 -4.83 -7.01
N GLU A 221 -19.53 -4.95 -6.73
CA GLU A 221 -19.02 -5.49 -5.48
C GLU A 221 -18.80 -4.39 -4.43
N ALA A 222 -18.48 -3.17 -4.87
CA ALA A 222 -18.29 -2.01 -4.00
C ALA A 222 -18.59 -0.66 -4.69
N VAL A 223 -18.71 0.38 -3.87
CA VAL A 223 -18.84 1.77 -4.33
C VAL A 223 -17.72 2.62 -3.74
N TYR A 224 -17.08 3.44 -4.58
CA TYR A 224 -16.04 4.38 -4.18
C TYR A 224 -16.58 5.80 -4.24
N LEU A 225 -16.72 6.45 -3.09
CA LEU A 225 -17.04 7.86 -2.98
C LEU A 225 -15.74 8.68 -3.03
N PHE A 226 -15.51 9.38 -4.14
CA PHE A 226 -14.40 10.32 -4.32
C PHE A 226 -14.87 11.74 -4.02
N VAL A 227 -14.36 12.35 -2.95
CA VAL A 227 -14.76 13.69 -2.51
C VAL A 227 -13.61 14.65 -2.68
N VAL A 228 -13.83 15.74 -3.43
CA VAL A 228 -12.85 16.81 -3.62
C VAL A 228 -13.17 18.00 -2.72
N GLY A 229 -12.19 18.37 -1.88
CA GLY A 229 -12.29 19.48 -0.95
C GLY A 229 -13.14 19.17 0.28
N ASP A 230 -13.61 20.23 0.95
CA ASP A 230 -14.31 20.14 2.22
C ASP A 230 -15.83 20.15 2.08
N CYS A 231 -16.48 19.03 2.37
CA CYS A 231 -17.93 18.90 2.24
C CYS A 231 -18.66 19.06 3.59
N LYS A 232 -19.86 19.65 3.57
CA LYS A 232 -20.75 19.75 4.74
C LYS A 232 -21.50 18.43 4.93
N VAL A 233 -20.80 17.32 5.10
CA VAL A 233 -21.41 15.99 4.99
C VAL A 233 -22.18 15.61 6.25
N ASP A 234 -23.42 15.15 6.10
CA ASP A 234 -24.15 14.30 7.07
C ASP A 234 -24.74 13.09 6.33
N THR A 235 -24.00 12.61 5.33
CA THR A 235 -24.42 11.57 4.39
C THR A 235 -24.63 10.24 5.12
N ALA A 236 -23.83 9.93 6.16
CA ALA A 236 -23.99 8.72 6.95
C ALA A 236 -25.36 8.64 7.66
N ARG A 237 -25.83 9.76 8.24
CA ARG A 237 -27.17 9.80 8.86
C ARG A 237 -28.26 9.64 7.81
N LEU A 238 -28.11 10.29 6.66
CA LEU A 238 -29.08 10.19 5.56
C LEU A 238 -29.19 8.77 5.00
N LEU A 239 -28.08 8.05 4.85
CA LEU A 239 -28.08 6.67 4.37
C LEU A 239 -28.72 5.71 5.38
N LYS A 240 -28.48 5.91 6.69
CA LYS A 240 -29.16 5.14 7.76
C LYS A 240 -30.67 5.32 7.72
N THR A 241 -31.14 6.57 7.60
CA THR A 241 -32.58 6.88 7.52
C THR A 241 -33.24 6.25 6.29
N ARG A 242 -32.49 6.10 5.20
CA ARG A 242 -33.01 5.60 3.91
C ARG A 242 -32.96 4.08 3.76
N ARG A 243 -32.58 3.35 4.82
CA ARG A 243 -32.56 1.87 4.87
C ARG A 243 -31.87 1.24 3.66
N MET A 244 -30.58 1.54 3.50
CA MET A 244 -29.70 0.82 2.56
C MET A 244 -29.94 -0.68 2.68
N LYS A 245 -30.52 -1.30 1.64
CA LYS A 245 -30.86 -2.73 1.65
C LYS A 245 -29.67 -3.61 1.26
N ASN A 246 -28.71 -3.05 0.53
CA ASN A 246 -27.58 -3.77 -0.05
C ASN A 246 -26.32 -3.60 0.81
N ALA A 247 -25.63 -4.72 1.05
CA ALA A 247 -24.48 -4.84 1.95
C ALA A 247 -23.14 -4.47 1.30
N GLN A 248 -23.14 -3.83 0.12
CA GLN A 248 -21.91 -3.47 -0.59
C GLN A 248 -21.13 -2.40 0.19
N PRO A 249 -19.82 -2.56 0.35
CA PRO A 249 -18.99 -1.57 1.03
C PRO A 249 -18.91 -0.25 0.26
N ILE A 250 -18.96 0.85 1.02
CA ILE A 250 -18.72 2.21 0.49
C ILE A 250 -17.32 2.64 0.95
N HIS A 251 -16.35 2.55 0.04
CA HIS A 251 -15.02 3.10 0.25
C HIS A 251 -15.05 4.62 0.06
N CYS A 252 -14.39 5.38 0.93
CA CYS A 252 -14.34 6.83 0.86
C CYS A 252 -12.92 7.29 0.55
N VAL A 253 -12.78 8.16 -0.45
CA VAL A 253 -11.52 8.76 -0.87
C VAL A 253 -11.65 10.28 -0.70
N SER A 254 -10.89 10.83 0.26
CA SER A 254 -10.82 12.26 0.53
C SER A 254 -9.67 12.87 -0.26
N PHE A 255 -9.97 13.79 -1.18
CA PHE A 255 -8.97 14.47 -2.00
C PHE A 255 -8.94 15.97 -1.67
N ASN A 256 -7.82 16.43 -1.11
CA ASN A 256 -7.57 17.83 -0.74
C ASN A 256 -8.57 18.44 0.26
N ALA A 257 -9.15 17.63 1.14
CA ALA A 257 -9.91 18.13 2.30
C ALA A 257 -8.98 18.82 3.30
N ARG A 258 -9.40 19.97 3.86
CA ARG A 258 -8.61 20.74 4.83
C ARG A 258 -9.19 20.67 6.24
N ARG A 259 -10.48 20.35 6.39
CA ARG A 259 -11.15 20.21 7.69
C ARG A 259 -11.11 18.77 8.19
N GLU A 260 -10.64 18.61 9.42
CA GLU A 260 -10.65 17.31 10.11
C GLU A 260 -12.06 16.71 10.23
N GLU A 261 -13.08 17.56 10.39
CA GLU A 261 -14.49 17.13 10.42
C GLU A 261 -14.92 16.41 9.13
N THR A 262 -14.45 16.86 7.96
CA THR A 262 -14.70 16.20 6.67
C THR A 262 -14.11 14.79 6.70
N ILE A 263 -12.84 14.68 7.09
CA ILE A 263 -12.11 13.42 7.15
C ILE A 263 -12.77 12.44 8.12
N LYS A 264 -13.09 12.91 9.33
CA LYS A 264 -13.75 12.11 10.37
C LYS A 264 -15.07 11.51 9.88
N ARG A 265 -15.88 12.30 9.17
CA ARG A 265 -17.18 11.83 8.66
C ARG A 265 -17.06 10.82 7.53
N LEU A 266 -16.07 10.98 6.66
CA LEU A 266 -15.79 9.99 5.60
C LEU A 266 -15.25 8.68 6.19
N LYS A 267 -14.40 8.75 7.23
CA LYS A 267 -14.00 7.58 8.03
C LYS A 267 -15.20 6.89 8.65
N GLU A 268 -16.08 7.64 9.30
CA GLU A 268 -17.32 7.10 9.89
C GLU A 268 -18.19 6.43 8.81
N LEU A 269 -18.44 7.08 7.66
CA LEU A 269 -19.26 6.51 6.59
C LEU A 269 -18.67 5.19 6.06
N SER A 270 -17.39 5.17 5.74
CA SER A 270 -16.74 3.94 5.27
C SER A 270 -16.80 2.84 6.33
N HIS A 271 -16.52 3.15 7.60
CA HIS A 271 -16.61 2.17 8.68
C HIS A 271 -18.02 1.58 8.84
N HIS A 272 -19.06 2.42 8.82
CA HIS A 272 -20.46 1.97 8.94
C HIS A 272 -20.93 1.08 7.80
N THR A 273 -20.25 1.11 6.66
CA THR A 273 -20.59 0.33 5.48
C THR A 273 -19.60 -0.81 5.24
N ALA A 274 -18.71 -1.11 6.21
CA ALA A 274 -17.61 -2.06 6.03
C ALA A 274 -16.66 -1.72 4.86
N GLY A 275 -16.64 -0.45 4.46
CA GLY A 275 -15.71 0.11 3.49
C GLY A 275 -14.39 0.53 4.11
N ARG A 276 -13.56 1.16 3.27
CA ARG A 276 -12.20 1.63 3.59
C ARG A 276 -12.12 3.12 3.38
N PHE A 277 -11.26 3.80 4.14
CA PHE A 277 -10.99 5.22 3.98
C PHE A 277 -9.59 5.43 3.41
N HIS A 278 -9.46 6.34 2.45
CA HIS A 278 -8.19 6.84 1.94
C HIS A 278 -8.23 8.37 1.89
N ALA A 279 -7.08 9.00 2.14
CA ALA A 279 -6.96 10.44 2.02
C ALA A 279 -5.68 10.83 1.29
N PHE A 280 -5.79 11.88 0.48
CA PHE A 280 -4.69 12.49 -0.22
C PHE A 280 -4.79 14.02 -0.11
N ALA A 281 -3.67 14.67 0.17
CA ALA A 281 -3.51 16.11 0.12
C ALA A 281 -2.34 16.46 -0.80
N GLU A 282 -2.60 17.33 -1.76
CA GLU A 282 -1.60 17.98 -2.59
C GLU A 282 -0.67 18.83 -1.72
N MET A 283 0.62 18.71 -1.97
CA MET A 283 1.65 19.57 -1.41
C MET A 283 1.88 20.68 -2.44
N SER A 284 1.40 21.89 -2.16
CA SER A 284 1.75 23.04 -2.98
C SER A 284 3.26 23.27 -2.84
N LEU A 285 4.03 22.88 -3.86
CA LEU A 285 5.41 23.35 -4.00
C LEU A 285 5.30 24.87 -4.17
N PHE A 286 5.80 25.60 -3.18
CA PHE A 286 5.83 27.06 -3.08
C PHE A 286 5.77 27.78 -4.44
N GLU A 287 4.61 28.33 -4.80
CA GLU A 287 4.54 29.47 -5.72
C GLU A 287 4.85 30.74 -4.92
N ASP A 288 6.11 30.86 -4.50
CA ASP A 288 6.70 32.14 -4.09
C ASP A 288 7.78 32.47 -5.13
N VAL A 289 7.33 32.89 -6.32
CA VAL A 289 8.16 33.69 -7.20
C VAL A 289 7.37 34.96 -7.49
N SER A 290 7.82 35.99 -6.80
CA SER A 290 7.48 37.39 -6.90
C SER A 290 6.89 37.81 -8.25
N HIS A 291 5.82 38.62 -8.16
CA HIS A 291 5.49 39.62 -9.16
C HIS A 291 6.77 40.28 -9.69
N ASP A 292 7.09 40.06 -10.97
CA ASP A 292 7.69 41.12 -11.76
C ASP A 292 7.10 41.11 -13.17
N SER A 293 6.72 42.30 -13.57
CA SER A 293 6.03 42.65 -14.82
C SER A 293 6.98 42.59 -16.01
N GLY A 294 6.55 41.94 -17.09
CA GLY A 294 7.21 42.03 -18.39
C GLY A 294 6.35 41.42 -19.49
N GLU A 295 5.74 42.29 -20.30
CA GLU A 295 5.05 41.93 -21.53
C GLU A 295 6.00 41.20 -22.49
N GLY A 296 5.53 40.12 -23.10
CA GLY A 296 6.27 39.35 -24.09
C GLY A 296 5.46 38.18 -24.61
N ASP A 297 4.69 38.44 -25.67
CA ASP A 297 3.95 37.46 -26.45
C ASP A 297 4.88 36.41 -27.07
N HIS A 298 4.91 35.20 -26.51
CA HIS A 298 5.43 34.01 -27.16
C HIS A 298 4.64 32.76 -26.75
N GLY A 299 3.84 32.25 -27.69
CA GLY A 299 3.69 30.82 -27.95
C GLY A 299 2.93 30.00 -26.90
N ILE A 300 1.65 29.77 -27.16
CA ILE A 300 0.84 28.70 -26.55
C ILE A 300 1.36 27.34 -27.06
N ALA A 301 2.49 26.88 -26.54
CA ALA A 301 2.96 25.51 -26.65
C ALA A 301 3.98 25.24 -25.55
N SER A 302 3.75 24.19 -24.75
CA SER A 302 4.63 23.71 -23.68
C SER A 302 4.46 24.36 -22.29
N ARG A 303 3.30 24.15 -21.67
CA ARG A 303 3.17 24.09 -20.20
C ARG A 303 2.24 22.95 -19.78
N GLN A 304 2.44 21.78 -20.37
CA GLN A 304 1.94 20.53 -19.77
C GLN A 304 2.96 20.08 -18.74
N MET A 305 3.15 20.89 -17.69
CA MET A 305 3.79 20.42 -16.45
C MET A 305 2.98 19.20 -16.00
N SER A 306 3.68 18.12 -15.63
CA SER A 306 3.10 16.83 -15.26
C SER A 306 1.84 17.01 -14.39
N LEU A 307 0.65 16.70 -14.92
CA LEU A 307 -0.65 16.77 -14.23
C LEU A 307 -0.78 15.81 -13.03
N MET A 308 0.33 15.21 -12.59
CA MET A 308 0.39 14.36 -11.41
C MET A 308 0.33 15.28 -10.17
N PRO A 309 -0.72 15.20 -9.34
CA PRO A 309 -0.72 15.89 -8.07
C PRO A 309 0.49 15.44 -7.25
N ILE A 310 1.40 16.34 -6.94
CA ILE A 310 2.51 16.07 -6.02
C ILE A 310 1.92 16.25 -4.62
N GLY A 311 1.90 15.18 -3.84
CA GLY A 311 1.25 15.21 -2.53
C GLY A 311 1.37 13.89 -1.81
N GLY A 312 0.66 13.77 -0.71
CA GLY A 312 0.72 12.59 0.13
C GLY A 312 -0.39 12.57 1.15
N LEU A 313 -0.06 12.00 2.31
CA LEU A 313 -1.00 11.88 3.40
C LEU A 313 -1.27 13.25 4.04
N PRO A 314 -2.54 13.64 4.29
CA PRO A 314 -2.84 14.90 4.98
C PRO A 314 -2.20 14.98 6.38
N PRO A 315 -1.94 16.19 6.91
CA PRO A 315 -1.43 16.35 8.27
C PRO A 315 -2.32 15.66 9.31
N GLY A 316 -1.70 14.94 10.25
CA GLY A 316 -2.40 14.24 11.34
C GLY A 316 -2.97 12.85 10.96
N GLU A 317 -2.88 12.46 9.70
CA GLU A 317 -3.30 11.13 9.26
C GLU A 317 -2.18 10.08 9.42
N VAL A 318 -2.58 8.81 9.53
CA VAL A 318 -1.66 7.68 9.71
C VAL A 318 -1.37 6.99 8.39
N VAL A 319 -0.14 6.49 8.22
CA VAL A 319 0.25 5.69 7.05
C VAL A 319 -0.79 4.61 6.79
N ARG A 320 -1.18 4.47 5.52
CA ARG A 320 -2.17 3.47 5.10
C ARG A 320 -1.80 2.08 5.61
N GLU A 321 -2.78 1.37 6.15
CA GLU A 321 -2.58 0.04 6.71
C GLU A 321 -1.99 -0.94 5.68
N ASP A 322 -2.47 -0.90 4.43
CA ASP A 322 -2.00 -1.78 3.37
C ASP A 322 -0.53 -1.56 2.99
N VAL A 323 -0.04 -0.31 3.09
CA VAL A 323 1.37 0.04 2.92
C VAL A 323 2.17 -0.38 4.16
N PHE A 324 1.67 -0.08 5.36
CA PHE A 324 2.34 -0.41 6.62
C PHE A 324 2.57 -1.91 6.77
N LEU A 325 1.60 -2.76 6.43
CA LEU A 325 1.72 -4.22 6.52
C LEU A 325 2.88 -4.76 5.67
N VAL A 326 3.02 -4.27 4.44
CA VAL A 326 4.13 -4.69 3.55
C VAL A 326 5.45 -4.12 4.03
N TRP A 327 5.46 -2.88 4.53
CA TRP A 327 6.67 -2.28 5.10
C TRP A 327 7.16 -3.04 6.33
N ARG A 328 6.24 -3.44 7.22
CA ARG A 328 6.57 -4.25 8.40
C ARG A 328 7.16 -5.59 7.98
N GLU A 329 6.53 -6.31 7.05
CA GLU A 329 7.05 -7.59 6.55
C GLU A 329 8.46 -7.43 5.92
N MET A 330 8.72 -6.30 5.26
CA MET A 330 10.04 -5.95 4.74
C MET A 330 11.07 -5.74 5.84
N GLN A 331 10.73 -5.02 6.91
CA GLN A 331 11.62 -4.86 8.06
C GLN A 331 11.89 -6.21 8.72
N ASP A 332 10.87 -7.07 8.88
CA ASP A 332 11.05 -8.41 9.42
C ASP A 332 12.02 -9.25 8.57
N ALA A 333 12.00 -9.08 7.24
CA ALA A 333 12.92 -9.76 6.33
C ALA A 333 14.37 -9.27 6.51
N LEU A 334 14.57 -7.96 6.60
CA LEU A 334 15.89 -7.34 6.79
C LEU A 334 16.48 -7.68 8.17
N THR A 335 15.66 -7.62 9.22
CA THR A 335 16.06 -8.01 10.57
C THR A 335 16.42 -9.49 10.63
N SER A 336 15.56 -10.37 10.09
CA SER A 336 15.85 -11.81 10.03
C SER A 336 17.16 -12.09 9.28
N ARG A 337 17.42 -11.37 8.18
CA ARG A 337 18.67 -11.48 7.42
C ARG A 337 19.89 -11.07 8.23
N ALA A 338 19.85 -9.90 8.88
CA ALA A 338 20.95 -9.42 9.70
C ALA A 338 21.26 -10.39 10.85
N GLU A 339 20.20 -10.86 11.49
CA GLU A 339 20.26 -11.86 12.55
C GLU A 339 20.88 -13.18 12.08
N ILE A 340 20.44 -13.73 10.94
CA ILE A 340 21.03 -14.95 10.39
C ILE A 340 22.50 -14.70 10.02
N GLN A 341 22.83 -13.55 9.44
CA GLN A 341 24.21 -13.18 9.12
C GLN A 341 25.11 -13.13 10.36
N GLU A 342 24.63 -12.58 11.47
CA GLU A 342 25.36 -12.56 12.75
C GLU A 342 25.59 -13.97 13.29
N LEU A 343 24.55 -14.80 13.32
CA LEU A 343 24.67 -16.21 13.72
C LEU A 343 25.75 -16.95 12.93
N LEU A 344 25.93 -16.58 11.66
CA LEU A 344 26.93 -17.18 10.79
C LEU A 344 28.34 -16.71 11.04
N GLN A 345 28.50 -15.45 11.42
CA GLN A 345 29.80 -14.95 11.85
C GLN A 345 30.25 -15.66 13.13
N GLU A 346 29.33 -15.88 14.08
CA GLU A 346 29.60 -16.68 15.29
C GLU A 346 29.96 -18.13 14.94
N LEU A 347 29.19 -18.77 14.07
CA LEU A 347 29.47 -20.14 13.60
C LEU A 347 30.87 -20.26 12.99
N ASN A 348 31.24 -19.35 12.09
CA ASN A 348 32.56 -19.36 11.45
C ASN A 348 33.70 -19.07 12.44
N ALA A 349 33.48 -18.20 13.43
CA ALA A 349 34.49 -17.90 14.46
C ALA A 349 34.79 -19.12 15.35
N THR A 350 33.79 -19.96 15.64
CA THR A 350 33.95 -21.18 16.46
C THR A 350 34.67 -22.34 15.77
N VAL A 351 34.78 -22.33 14.43
CA VAL A 351 35.38 -23.42 13.64
C VAL A 351 36.87 -23.22 13.36
N THR A 352 37.45 -22.06 13.65
CA THR A 352 38.89 -21.79 13.43
C THR A 352 39.77 -22.45 14.51
N PRO A 353 40.62 -23.45 14.21
CA PRO A 353 41.71 -23.83 15.11
C PRO A 353 42.79 -22.75 15.04
N ALA A 354 43.47 -22.51 16.16
CA ALA A 354 44.59 -21.57 16.23
C ALA A 354 45.66 -21.88 15.16
N GLY A 355 45.76 -21.02 14.15
CA GLY A 355 46.81 -21.02 13.12
C GLY A 355 46.76 -19.73 12.30
N ARG A 356 47.80 -18.88 12.41
CA ARG A 356 48.02 -17.63 11.66
C ARG A 356 48.13 -17.91 10.14
N VAL A 357 47.85 -17.02 9.17
CA VAL A 357 48.40 -15.66 8.87
C VAL A 357 47.49 -14.94 7.82
N ILE A 358 47.16 -13.65 8.07
CA ILE A 358 47.12 -12.41 7.22
C ILE A 358 47.16 -12.57 5.67
N HIS A 359 46.39 -11.92 4.78
CA HIS A 359 46.10 -10.47 4.53
C HIS A 359 44.93 -10.28 3.51
N GLU A 360 44.29 -9.10 3.57
CA GLU A 360 43.58 -8.30 2.51
C GLU A 360 42.49 -8.98 1.63
N ASP A 361 41.27 -8.46 1.46
CA ASP A 361 40.88 -7.09 1.09
C ASP A 361 39.58 -6.62 1.78
N LYS A 362 39.60 -5.39 2.30
CA LYS A 362 38.43 -4.63 2.75
C LYS A 362 38.21 -3.45 1.80
N GLU A 363 37.44 -3.58 0.73
CA GLU A 363 36.91 -2.42 -0.02
C GLU A 363 35.88 -2.85 -1.09
N ILE A 364 34.68 -3.35 -0.74
CA ILE A 364 33.55 -3.45 -1.73
C ILE A 364 32.16 -3.05 -1.18
N TYR A 365 31.92 -2.94 0.13
CA TYR A 365 30.56 -2.65 0.64
C TYR A 365 30.22 -1.18 0.94
N ARG A 366 30.98 -0.21 0.42
CA ARG A 366 30.72 1.22 0.66
C ARG A 366 29.85 1.94 -0.37
N THR A 367 29.37 1.26 -1.42
CA THR A 367 28.65 1.95 -2.50
C THR A 367 27.34 1.26 -2.86
N ALA A 368 26.41 1.15 -1.91
CA ALA A 368 24.98 0.91 -2.20
C ALA A 368 24.02 1.36 -1.08
N ILE A 369 24.48 2.15 -0.11
CA ILE A 369 23.60 2.81 0.85
C ILE A 369 23.43 4.25 0.39
N LEU A 370 22.61 4.44 -0.65
CA LEU A 370 21.95 5.74 -0.82
C LEU A 370 20.88 5.85 0.28
N PRO A 371 20.83 6.96 1.02
CA PRO A 371 20.02 7.03 2.23
C PRO A 371 18.53 7.09 1.87
N LEU A 372 17.73 6.23 2.49
CA LEU A 372 16.25 6.33 2.58
C LEU A 372 15.81 7.56 3.43
N GLU A 373 16.54 8.67 3.37
CA GLU A 373 16.31 9.84 4.24
C GLU A 373 15.12 10.70 3.82
N HIS A 374 14.53 10.46 2.65
CA HIS A 374 13.28 11.11 2.25
C HIS A 374 12.01 10.45 2.83
N LEU A 375 12.13 9.42 3.66
CA LEU A 375 11.01 8.79 4.39
C LEU A 375 11.03 9.06 5.91
N LYS A 376 12.02 9.81 6.41
CA LYS A 376 12.21 10.05 7.86
C LYS A 376 11.29 11.09 8.53
N PRO A 377 10.53 11.99 7.87
CA PRO A 377 9.68 12.92 8.64
C PRO A 377 8.35 12.36 9.16
N VAL A 378 7.89 11.18 8.72
CA VAL A 378 6.48 10.77 8.94
C VAL A 378 6.24 9.94 10.23
N PHE A 379 7.28 9.58 10.98
CA PHE A 379 7.15 8.70 12.16
C PHE A 379 7.57 9.30 13.50
N ARG A 380 7.75 10.63 13.58
CA ARG A 380 7.89 11.30 14.89
C ARG A 380 6.64 12.15 15.13
N HIS A 381 6.09 12.04 16.34
CA HIS A 381 4.93 12.73 16.91
C HIS A 381 3.62 11.93 16.88
N GLY A 382 3.39 11.18 17.96
CA GLY A 382 2.08 10.57 18.22
C GLY A 382 2.08 9.53 19.33
N CYS A 383 2.77 9.76 20.47
CA CYS A 383 2.57 8.98 21.70
C CYS A 383 3.14 9.73 22.91
N THR A 384 2.40 10.71 23.43
CA THR A 384 2.51 11.11 24.84
C THR A 384 1.11 11.04 25.44
N ALA A 385 0.77 9.87 25.97
CA ALA A 385 -0.39 9.71 26.83
C ALA A 385 -0.09 10.40 28.16
N GLY A 386 -0.81 11.48 28.45
CA GLY A 386 -0.80 12.15 29.73
C GLY A 386 -1.51 11.29 30.77
N VAL A 387 -0.75 10.81 31.76
CA VAL A 387 -1.29 10.26 33.00
C VAL A 387 -1.42 11.42 33.98
N SER A 388 -2.61 12.02 34.06
CA SER A 388 -2.96 12.93 35.15
C SER A 388 -3.45 12.11 36.35
N GLY A 389 -2.53 11.85 37.28
CA GLY A 389 -2.84 11.35 38.61
C GLY A 389 -3.44 12.46 39.46
N THR A 390 -4.72 12.35 39.79
CA THR A 390 -5.36 13.10 40.88
C THR A 390 -5.14 12.36 42.19
N ARG A 391 -4.38 12.96 43.13
CA ARG A 391 -4.48 12.65 44.56
C ARG A 391 -4.23 13.90 45.41
N ARG A 392 -5.32 14.26 46.11
CA ARG A 392 -5.47 15.09 47.31
C ARG A 392 -5.16 16.58 47.21
#